data_AF-A0A174PS76-F1
#
_entry.id   AF-A0A174PS76-F1
#
_cell.length_a   1.000
_cell.length_b   1.000
_cell.length_c   1.000
_cell.angle_alpha   90.00
_cell.angle_beta   90.00
_cell.angle_gamma   90.00
#
_symmetry.space_group_name_H-M   'P 1'
#
loop_
_entity.id
_entity.type
_entity.pdbx_description
1 polymer ?
#
loop_
_entity_poly.entity_id
_entity_poly.type
_entity_poly.pdbx_seq_one_letter_code
_entity_poly.pdbx_strand_id
1 'polypeptide(L)'
;MTNEHIQKCFPAYIPEEEIRKAGAKENEYNVYRICKWGELNQHAFISTYEEVLERDGNVNDLDLNDISSFSTSCFEKEKDAKRMMKFFTKKNPQAILAYGNIKKETGLSQKTSERKPKQKSHVDWWIYKDSIIYSDFKKVTLERSEENGE
;
A
#
# COMPACT_ATOMS: atom_id res chain seq x y z
N MET A 1 19.32 16.93 -17.08
CA MET A 1 18.11 16.18 -16.68
C MET A 1 17.39 17.07 -15.69
N THR A 2 16.23 17.59 -16.08
CA THR A 2 15.45 18.54 -15.28
C THR A 2 14.95 17.84 -14.03
N ASN A 3 15.32 18.38 -12.86
CA ASN A 3 14.72 18.03 -11.58
C ASN A 3 13.24 18.41 -11.64
N GLU A 4 12.39 17.49 -12.10
CA GLU A 4 10.96 17.57 -11.82
C GLU A 4 10.83 17.41 -10.31
N HIS A 5 10.70 18.53 -9.62
CA HIS A 5 10.34 18.53 -8.21
C HIS A 5 8.99 17.84 -8.09
N ILE A 6 8.98 16.62 -7.55
CA ILE A 6 7.74 15.98 -7.10
C ILE A 6 7.08 16.97 -6.15
N GLN A 7 5.92 17.50 -6.54
CA GLN A 7 5.18 18.39 -5.69
C GLN A 7 4.70 17.56 -4.51
N LYS A 8 5.24 17.84 -3.31
CA LYS A 8 4.85 17.19 -2.05
C LYS A 8 3.43 17.61 -1.64
N CYS A 9 2.46 17.20 -2.42
CA CYS A 9 1.05 17.48 -2.23
C CYS A 9 0.28 16.16 -2.35
N PHE A 10 -0.75 16.01 -1.54
CA PHE A 10 -1.65 14.86 -1.66
C PHE A 10 -2.77 15.14 -2.67
N PRO A 11 -3.38 14.09 -3.24
CA PRO A 11 -4.70 14.21 -3.84
C PRO A 11 -5.70 14.88 -2.89
N ALA A 12 -6.59 15.72 -3.43
CA ALA A 12 -7.46 16.59 -2.62
C ALA A 12 -8.42 15.87 -1.67
N TYR A 13 -8.70 14.57 -1.91
CA TYR A 13 -9.55 13.75 -1.04
C TYR A 13 -8.81 13.20 0.18
N ILE A 14 -7.49 13.33 0.26
CA ILE A 14 -6.69 12.83 1.38
C ILE A 14 -6.73 13.84 2.55
N PRO A 15 -7.11 13.42 3.76
CA PRO A 15 -7.17 14.28 4.95
C PRO A 15 -5.77 14.50 5.55
N GLU A 16 -4.95 15.33 4.90
CA GLU A 16 -3.54 15.54 5.25
C GLU A 16 -3.35 16.01 6.72
N GLU A 17 -4.20 16.92 7.19
CA GLU A 17 -4.08 17.44 8.55
C GLU A 17 -4.26 16.35 9.60
N GLU A 18 -5.27 15.51 9.43
CA GLU A 18 -5.61 14.38 10.30
C GLU A 18 -4.48 13.35 10.31
N ILE A 19 -3.93 13.05 9.13
CA ILE A 19 -2.78 12.14 8.96
C ILE A 19 -1.58 12.65 9.75
N ARG A 20 -1.26 13.95 9.63
CA ARG A 20 -0.15 14.57 10.38
C ARG A 20 -0.42 14.62 11.89
N LYS A 21 -1.64 14.98 12.30
CA LYS A 21 -2.07 14.97 13.72
C LYS A 21 -1.96 13.58 14.33
N ALA A 22 -2.21 12.53 13.55
CA ALA A 22 -2.07 11.14 13.97
C ALA A 22 -0.61 10.66 14.08
N GLY A 23 0.37 11.51 13.70
CA GLY A 23 1.79 11.26 13.86
C GLY A 23 2.50 10.68 12.63
N ALA A 24 1.82 10.57 11.48
CA ALA A 24 2.45 10.14 10.24
C ALA A 24 3.50 11.15 9.75
N LYS A 25 4.62 10.63 9.25
CA LYS A 25 5.79 11.42 8.84
C LYS A 25 6.39 10.85 7.56
N GLU A 26 7.30 11.61 6.96
CA GLU A 26 8.14 11.10 5.89
C GLU A 26 9.13 10.09 6.50
N ASN A 27 8.86 8.80 6.29
CA ASN A 27 9.66 7.69 6.81
C ASN A 27 10.11 6.80 5.67
N GLU A 28 11.15 6.01 5.94
CA GLU A 28 11.59 4.93 5.06
C GLU A 28 11.26 3.58 5.67
N TYR A 29 10.64 2.71 4.87
CA TYR A 29 10.32 1.34 5.29
C TYR A 29 10.56 0.37 4.14
N ASN A 30 11.18 -0.76 4.46
CA ASN A 30 11.17 -1.90 3.56
C ASN A 30 9.86 -2.65 3.75
N VAL A 31 9.07 -2.76 2.68
CA VAL A 31 7.70 -3.26 2.76
C VAL A 31 7.37 -4.22 1.62
N TYR A 32 6.42 -5.09 1.93
CA TYR A 32 5.70 -5.92 1.00
C TYR A 32 4.38 -5.24 0.64
N ARG A 33 4.09 -5.12 -0.65
CA ARG A 33 2.84 -4.61 -1.21
C ARG A 33 2.14 -5.73 -1.96
N ILE A 34 0.85 -5.90 -1.68
CA ILE A 34 -0.02 -6.81 -2.43
C ILE A 34 -0.57 -6.04 -3.63
N CYS A 35 -0.18 -6.43 -4.85
CA CYS A 35 -0.69 -5.84 -6.08
C CYS A 35 -1.92 -6.63 -6.52
N LYS A 36 -3.11 -6.12 -6.20
CA LYS A 36 -4.38 -6.87 -6.30
C LYS A 36 -4.85 -7.12 -7.74
N TRP A 37 -4.31 -6.39 -8.71
CA TRP A 37 -4.59 -6.56 -10.14
C TRP A 37 -3.54 -7.43 -10.87
N GLY A 38 -2.66 -8.13 -10.14
CA GLY A 38 -1.69 -9.07 -10.72
C GLY A 38 -0.51 -8.43 -11.47
N GLU A 39 -0.50 -7.10 -11.57
CA GLU A 39 0.55 -6.34 -12.22
C GLU A 39 1.26 -5.41 -11.23
N LEU A 40 2.56 -5.20 -11.46
CA LEU A 40 3.35 -4.22 -10.72
C LEU A 40 3.51 -2.99 -11.61
N ASN A 41 2.56 -2.07 -11.48
CA ASN A 41 2.49 -0.79 -12.19
C ASN A 41 2.00 0.28 -11.20
N GLN A 42 1.77 1.52 -11.66
CA GLN A 42 1.30 2.60 -10.79
C GLN A 42 -0.05 2.28 -10.11
N HIS A 43 -0.95 1.60 -10.81
CA HIS A 43 -2.27 1.21 -10.30
C HIS A 43 -2.19 0.26 -9.10
N ALA A 44 -1.10 -0.51 -8.98
CA ALA A 44 -0.87 -1.36 -7.81
C ALA A 44 -0.73 -0.59 -6.48
N PHE A 45 -0.51 0.72 -6.53
CA PHE A 45 -0.25 1.59 -5.37
C PHE A 45 -1.40 2.53 -5.03
N ILE A 46 -2.59 2.34 -5.62
CA ILE A 46 -3.78 3.10 -5.20
C ILE A 46 -4.16 2.82 -3.73
N SER A 47 -4.79 3.80 -3.11
CA SER A 47 -5.30 3.74 -1.74
C SER A 47 -6.49 2.79 -1.62
N THR A 48 -6.84 2.42 -0.39
CA THR A 48 -8.05 1.62 -0.12
C THR A 48 -9.32 2.33 -0.63
N TYR A 49 -9.38 3.66 -0.47
CA TYR A 49 -10.45 4.51 -1.00
C TYR A 49 -10.63 4.35 -2.52
N GLU A 50 -9.55 4.52 -3.28
CA GLU A 50 -9.57 4.39 -4.73
C GLU A 50 -9.92 2.96 -5.18
N GLU A 51 -9.41 1.94 -4.48
CA GLU A 51 -9.75 0.55 -4.78
C GLU A 51 -11.24 0.24 -4.62
N VAL A 52 -11.87 0.72 -3.55
CA VAL A 52 -13.31 0.49 -3.30
C VAL A 52 -14.14 1.30 -4.30
N LEU A 53 -13.76 2.56 -4.54
CA LEU A 53 -14.43 3.40 -5.53
C LEU A 53 -14.40 2.77 -6.94
N GLU A 54 -13.26 2.24 -7.37
CA GLU A 54 -13.13 1.59 -8.68
C GLU A 54 -13.91 0.29 -8.78
N ARG A 55 -13.96 -0.50 -7.70
CA ARG A 55 -14.63 -1.81 -7.71
C ARG A 55 -16.14 -1.73 -7.57
N ASP A 56 -16.61 -0.87 -6.67
CA ASP A 56 -18.00 -0.85 -6.23
C ASP A 56 -18.74 0.40 -6.74
N GLY A 57 -18.02 1.34 -7.37
CA GLY A 57 -18.56 2.60 -7.89
C GLY A 57 -18.95 3.62 -6.82
N ASN A 58 -18.72 3.30 -5.54
CA ASN A 58 -19.02 4.14 -4.38
C ASN A 58 -18.10 3.76 -3.20
N VAL A 59 -18.16 4.53 -2.11
CA VAL A 59 -17.31 4.32 -0.92
C VAL A 59 -18.12 4.12 0.35
N ASN A 60 -19.36 3.63 0.23
CA ASN A 60 -20.29 3.51 1.36
C ASN A 60 -19.82 2.51 2.44
N ASP A 61 -19.04 1.51 2.03
CA ASP A 61 -18.50 0.48 2.93
C ASP A 61 -17.17 0.91 3.61
N LEU A 62 -16.69 2.14 3.35
CA LEU A 62 -15.49 2.69 3.98
C LEU A 62 -15.82 3.64 5.13
N ASP A 63 -15.07 3.51 6.22
CA ASP A 63 -15.05 4.52 7.27
C ASP A 63 -14.15 5.68 6.83
N LEU A 64 -14.78 6.76 6.35
CA LEU A 64 -14.09 7.97 5.90
C LEU A 64 -13.50 8.80 7.04
N ASN A 65 -13.80 8.46 8.31
CA ASN A 65 -13.13 9.07 9.47
C ASN A 65 -11.83 8.33 9.82
N ASP A 66 -11.63 7.11 9.32
CA ASP A 66 -10.40 6.37 9.50
C ASP A 66 -9.38 6.76 8.42
N ILE A 67 -8.30 7.44 8.82
CA ILE A 67 -7.24 7.85 7.89
C ILE A 67 -6.62 6.66 7.13
N SER A 68 -6.70 5.43 7.66
CA SER A 68 -6.25 4.21 6.95
C SER A 68 -7.05 3.92 5.68
N SER A 69 -8.29 4.41 5.57
CA SER A 69 -9.10 4.27 4.34
C SER A 69 -8.45 5.00 3.17
N PHE A 70 -7.65 6.03 3.42
CA PHE A 70 -6.96 6.81 2.39
C PHE A 70 -5.52 6.36 2.14
N SER A 71 -5.09 5.27 2.79
CA SER A 71 -3.72 4.78 2.68
C SER A 71 -3.58 3.63 1.68
N THR A 72 -2.39 3.51 1.12
CA THR A 72 -1.89 2.34 0.41
C THR A 72 -1.35 1.35 1.43
N SER A 73 -2.04 0.21 1.55
CA SER A 73 -1.71 -0.84 2.52
C SER A 73 -0.40 -1.56 2.18
N CYS A 74 0.53 -1.56 3.13
CA CYS A 74 1.84 -2.20 3.06
C CYS A 74 2.13 -3.05 4.31
N PHE A 75 3.12 -3.94 4.23
CA PHE A 75 3.49 -4.84 5.33
C PHE A 75 5.01 -4.93 5.51
N GLU A 76 5.53 -4.78 6.73
CA GLU A 76 6.97 -5.00 6.99
C GLU A 76 7.37 -6.48 6.92
N LYS A 77 6.42 -7.39 7.13
CA LYS A 77 6.67 -8.84 7.23
C LYS A 77 6.03 -9.59 6.07
N GLU A 78 6.85 -10.31 5.32
CA GLU A 78 6.40 -11.13 4.18
C GLU A 78 5.31 -12.11 4.56
N LYS A 79 5.45 -12.80 5.70
CA LYS A 79 4.47 -13.80 6.16
C LYS A 79 3.07 -13.23 6.35
N ASP A 80 2.99 -11.98 6.84
CA ASP A 80 1.72 -11.31 7.11
C ASP A 80 1.11 -10.84 5.79
N ALA A 81 1.95 -10.34 4.89
CA ALA A 81 1.55 -10.00 3.52
C ALA A 81 1.03 -11.23 2.75
N LYS A 82 1.75 -12.36 2.78
CA LYS A 82 1.32 -13.65 2.19
C LYS A 82 0.01 -14.14 2.78
N ARG A 83 -0.16 -14.06 4.11
CA ARG A 83 -1.41 -14.43 4.77
C ARG A 83 -2.58 -13.57 4.29
N MET A 84 -2.37 -12.26 4.17
CA MET A 84 -3.39 -11.33 3.67
C MET A 84 -3.67 -11.54 2.17
N MET A 85 -2.64 -11.83 1.37
CA MET A 85 -2.74 -12.07 -0.06
C MET A 85 -3.68 -13.24 -0.39
N LYS A 86 -3.75 -14.28 0.46
CA LYS A 86 -4.67 -15.42 0.29
C LYS A 86 -6.15 -15.02 0.21
N PHE A 87 -6.54 -13.87 0.74
CA PHE A 87 -7.92 -13.36 0.60
C PHE A 87 -8.19 -12.77 -0.80
N PHE A 88 -7.14 -12.42 -1.54
CA PHE A 88 -7.22 -11.82 -2.87
C PHE A 88 -6.89 -12.81 -4.00
N THR A 89 -6.23 -13.94 -3.72
CA THR A 89 -5.84 -14.93 -4.75
C THR A 89 -7.02 -15.63 -5.43
N LYS A 90 -8.21 -15.59 -4.84
CA LYS A 90 -9.45 -16.10 -5.46
C LYS A 90 -10.07 -15.14 -6.47
N LYS A 91 -9.57 -13.90 -6.55
CA LYS A 91 -10.03 -12.90 -7.53
C LYS A 91 -9.21 -13.02 -8.81
N ASN A 92 -9.84 -12.70 -9.94
CA ASN A 92 -9.17 -12.55 -11.23
C ASN A 92 -9.05 -11.05 -11.56
N PRO A 93 -7.87 -10.58 -11.97
CA PRO A 93 -6.58 -11.31 -12.07
C PRO A 93 -6.01 -11.69 -10.70
N GLN A 94 -5.16 -12.73 -10.66
CA GLN A 94 -4.55 -13.19 -9.42
C GLN A 94 -3.61 -12.12 -8.87
N ALA A 95 -3.80 -11.76 -7.60
CA ALA A 95 -2.89 -10.83 -6.92
C ALA A 95 -1.45 -11.36 -6.95
N ILE A 96 -0.48 -10.44 -7.02
CA ILE A 96 0.95 -10.73 -6.84
C ILE A 96 1.50 -10.01 -5.61
N LEU A 97 2.65 -10.45 -5.12
CA LEU A 97 3.37 -9.79 -4.05
C LEU A 97 4.57 -9.04 -4.62
N ALA A 98 4.78 -7.80 -4.18
CA ALA A 98 5.96 -7.02 -4.51
C ALA A 98 6.69 -6.61 -3.23
N TYR A 99 8.01 -6.50 -3.30
CA TYR A 99 8.87 -6.02 -2.22
C TYR A 99 9.65 -4.80 -2.70
N GLY A 100 9.74 -3.78 -1.87
CA GLY A 100 10.40 -2.53 -2.18
C GLY A 100 10.53 -1.63 -0.96
N ASN A 101 10.89 -0.38 -1.23
CA ASN A 101 11.14 0.62 -0.20
C ASN A 101 10.16 1.80 -0.35
N ILE A 102 9.51 2.17 0.74
CA ILE A 102 8.84 3.48 0.86
C ILE A 102 9.96 4.50 1.06
N LYS A 103 9.98 5.56 0.23
CA LYS A 103 10.96 6.65 0.33
C LYS A 103 10.33 7.92 0.91
N LYS A 104 11.11 8.75 1.60
CA LYS A 104 10.61 9.99 2.24
C LYS A 104 9.97 10.97 1.25
N GLU A 105 10.47 11.02 0.03
CA GLU A 105 9.99 11.91 -1.04
C GLU A 105 8.66 11.47 -1.65
N THR A 106 8.17 10.27 -1.34
CA THR A 106 6.99 9.69 -1.98
C THR A 106 5.72 9.83 -1.14
N GLY A 107 5.81 10.34 0.09
CA GLY A 107 4.65 10.60 0.93
C GLY A 107 4.88 10.43 2.42
N LEU A 108 3.77 10.39 3.16
CA LEU A 108 3.78 10.15 4.60
C LEU A 108 3.47 8.68 4.87
N SER A 109 4.13 8.09 5.84
CA SER A 109 3.85 6.73 6.26
C SER A 109 3.90 6.58 7.78
N GLN A 110 3.18 5.57 8.26
CA GLN A 110 3.10 5.29 9.68
C GLN A 110 2.80 3.81 9.90
N LYS A 111 3.45 3.20 10.90
CA LYS A 111 3.05 1.86 11.33
C LYS A 111 1.68 1.93 11.97
N THR A 112 0.77 1.08 11.53
CA THR A 112 -0.59 1.05 12.10
C THR A 112 -0.58 0.67 13.58
N SER A 113 0.43 -0.07 14.05
CA SER A 113 0.64 -0.37 15.47
C SER A 113 0.79 0.86 16.36
N GLU A 114 1.24 2.00 15.82
CA GLU A 114 1.35 3.26 16.57
C GLU A 114 -0.01 3.85 16.93
N ARG A 115 -1.05 3.56 16.12
CA ARG A 115 -2.44 3.98 16.38
C ARG A 115 -3.32 2.84 16.91
N LYS A 116 -3.06 1.61 16.45
CA LYS A 116 -3.83 0.38 16.71
C LYS A 116 -2.86 -0.77 17.07
N PRO A 117 -2.46 -0.93 18.34
CA PRO A 117 -1.37 -1.83 18.78
C PRO A 117 -1.46 -3.31 18.36
N LYS A 118 -2.63 -3.79 17.96
CA LYS A 118 -2.85 -5.18 17.50
C LYS A 118 -2.28 -5.45 16.10
N GLN A 119 -2.06 -4.42 15.27
CA GLN A 119 -1.58 -4.58 13.89
C GLN A 119 -0.07 -4.36 13.78
N LYS A 120 0.71 -5.42 14.03
CA LYS A 120 2.16 -5.29 14.28
C LYS A 120 3.05 -5.04 13.04
N SER A 121 2.59 -5.38 11.84
CA SER A 121 3.41 -5.28 10.62
C SER A 121 2.78 -4.43 9.54
N HIS A 122 1.54 -3.96 9.72
CA HIS A 122 0.88 -3.12 8.74
C HIS A 122 1.48 -1.71 8.78
N VAL A 123 1.75 -1.16 7.60
CA VAL A 123 2.21 0.20 7.38
C VAL A 123 1.19 0.87 6.48
N ASP A 124 0.62 1.96 6.98
CA ASP A 124 -0.19 2.87 6.18
C ASP A 124 0.75 3.81 5.43
N TRP A 125 0.57 3.94 4.13
CA TRP A 125 1.34 4.84 3.29
C TRP A 125 0.40 5.74 2.47
N TRP A 126 0.44 7.04 2.76
CA TRP A 126 -0.24 8.06 1.97
C TRP A 126 0.77 8.61 0.98
N ILE A 127 0.47 8.51 -0.32
CA ILE A 127 1.41 8.79 -1.40
C ILE A 127 1.16 10.19 -1.96
N TYR A 128 2.22 10.98 -2.13
CA TYR A 128 2.12 12.27 -2.79
C TYR A 128 1.68 12.10 -4.25
N LYS A 129 0.87 13.03 -4.73
CA LYS A 129 0.39 13.08 -6.09
C LYS A 129 1.57 13.01 -7.08
N ASP A 130 1.38 12.30 -8.18
CA ASP A 130 2.33 12.15 -9.29
C ASP A 130 3.66 11.43 -8.92
N SER A 131 3.76 10.84 -7.72
CA SER A 131 4.92 10.02 -7.34
C SER A 131 4.98 8.72 -8.16
N ILE A 132 6.11 8.46 -8.82
CA ILE A 132 6.37 7.19 -9.52
C ILE A 132 6.92 6.18 -8.51
N ILE A 133 6.10 5.19 -8.16
CA ILE A 133 6.39 4.28 -7.04
C ILE A 133 6.91 2.93 -7.50
N TYR A 134 6.26 2.36 -8.50
CA TYR A 134 6.43 0.95 -8.85
C TYR A 134 7.84 0.60 -9.33
N SER A 135 8.64 1.58 -9.77
CA SER A 135 10.03 1.41 -10.19
C SER A 135 10.96 0.97 -9.06
N ASP A 136 10.61 1.26 -7.80
CA ASP A 136 11.39 0.89 -6.62
C ASP A 136 10.98 -0.46 -6.01
N PHE A 137 10.05 -1.16 -6.67
CA PHE A 137 9.52 -2.44 -6.22
C PHE A 137 9.89 -3.55 -7.20
N LYS A 138 10.03 -4.77 -6.67
CA LYS A 138 10.27 -5.99 -7.45
C LYS A 138 9.22 -7.03 -7.09
N LYS A 139 8.74 -7.78 -8.09
CA LYS A 139 7.83 -8.91 -7.85
C LYS A 139 8.56 -9.97 -7.02
N VAL A 140 7.92 -10.45 -5.97
CA VAL A 140 8.40 -11.58 -5.18
C VAL A 140 8.00 -12.86 -5.91
N THR A 141 8.98 -13.63 -6.36
CA THR A 141 8.75 -14.98 -6.87
C THR A 141 8.33 -15.87 -5.70
N LEU A 142 7.06 -16.25 -5.68
CA LEU A 142 6.60 -17.33 -4.81
C LEU A 142 7.17 -18.62 -5.40
N GLU A 143 8.30 -19.09 -4.88
CA GLU A 143 8.70 -20.46 -5.14
C GLU A 143 7.55 -21.36 -4.66
N ARG A 144 6.87 -22.02 -5.60
CA ARG A 144 6.04 -23.18 -5.26
C ARG A 144 7.03 -24.17 -4.70
N SER A 145 7.02 -24.36 -3.38
CA SER A 145 7.45 -25.62 -2.82
C SER A 145 6.54 -26.66 -3.47
N GLU A 146 7.06 -27.32 -4.50
CA GLU A 146 6.54 -28.61 -4.95
C GLU A 146 6.68 -29.51 -3.71
N GLU A 147 5.57 -29.67 -2.99
CA GLU A 147 5.42 -30.80 -2.09
C GLU A 147 5.52 -32.02 -2.99
N ASN A 148 6.71 -32.62 -2.99
CA ASN A 148 6.99 -33.89 -3.60
C ASN A 148 5.90 -34.86 -3.15
N GLY A 149 5.09 -35.30 -4.10
CA GLY A 149 4.30 -36.50 -3.93
C GLY A 149 5.25 -37.68 -3.87
N GLU A 150 5.28 -38.32 -2.70
CA GLU A 150 5.54 -39.74 -2.53
C GLU A 150 4.47 -40.31 -1.59
#